data_AF-A0A3M8D2I8-F1
#
_entry.id   AF-A0A3M8D2I8-F1
#
_cell.length_a   1.000
_cell.length_b   1.000
_cell.length_c   1.000
_cell.angle_alpha   90.00
_cell.angle_beta   90.00
_cell.angle_gamma   90.00
#
_symmetry.space_group_name_H-M   'P 1'
#
loop_
_entity.id
_entity.type
_entity.pdbx_description
1 polymer ?
#
loop_
_entity_poly.entity_id
_entity_poly.type
_entity_poly.pdbx_seq_one_letter_code
_entity_poly.pdbx_strand_id
1 'polypeptide(L)' 'MSKDVHVALVTGGNRGMGYELVKQLAMNGCKVLLASRDPGKGQVSVQRLKESNLDVSFLEMDVDK' A
#
# COMPACT_ATOMS: atom_id res chain seq x y z
N MET A 1 -25.89 6.77 3.08
CA MET A 1 -25.41 5.45 2.63
C MET A 1 -23.92 5.40 2.91
N SER A 2 -23.47 4.50 3.80
CA SER A 2 -22.04 4.28 4.00
C SER A 2 -21.49 3.64 2.73
N LYS A 3 -20.55 4.30 2.04
CA LYS A 3 -19.82 3.66 0.95
C LYS A 3 -19.02 2.51 1.54
N ASP A 4 -19.20 1.30 1.04
CA ASP A 4 -18.30 0.19 1.32
C ASP A 4 -16.89 0.57 0.85
N VAL A 5 -15.95 0.71 1.79
CA VAL A 5 -14.55 1.01 1.50
C VAL A 5 -13.84 -0.32 1.29
N HIS A 6 -13.43 -0.59 0.05
CA HIS A 6 -12.63 -1.76 -0.25
C HIS A 6 -11.22 -1.59 0.31
N VAL A 7 -10.75 -2.60 1.03
CA VAL A 7 -9.39 -2.65 1.58
C VAL A 7 -8.59 -3.69 0.81
N ALA A 8 -7.42 -3.30 0.31
CA ALA A 8 -6.51 -4.19 -0.42
C ALA A 8 -5.20 -4.37 0.35
N LEU A 9 -4.76 -5.61 0.54
CA LEU A 9 -3.42 -5.94 1.04
C LEU A 9 -2.53 -6.29 -0.13
N VAL A 10 -1.41 -5.59 -0.29
CA VAL A 10 -0.45 -5.82 -1.38
C VAL A 10 0.89 -6.25 -0.81
N THR A 11 1.22 -7.54 -0.98
CA THR A 11 2.54 -8.10 -0.65
C THR A 11 3.60 -7.66 -1.66
N GLY A 12 4.82 -7.38 -1.20
CA GLY A 12 5.86 -6.86 -2.09
C GLY A 12 5.53 -5.46 -2.63
N GLY A 13 4.63 -4.73 -1.97
CA GLY A 13 4.09 -3.46 -2.44
C GLY A 13 5.08 -2.29 -2.40
N ASN A 14 6.27 -2.46 -1.80
CA ASN A 14 7.24 -1.37 -1.64
C ASN A 14 8.07 -1.06 -2.90
N ARG A 15 8.00 -1.87 -3.97
CA ARG A 15 8.84 -1.69 -5.17
C ARG A 15 8.20 -2.27 -6.44
N GLY A 16 8.73 -1.88 -7.60
CA GLY A 16 8.39 -2.48 -8.90
C GLY A 16 6.89 -2.48 -9.17
N MET A 17 6.37 -3.61 -9.70
CA MET A 17 4.95 -3.77 -10.01
C MET A 17 4.04 -3.64 -8.78
N GLY A 18 4.50 -4.10 -7.61
CA GLY A 18 3.71 -3.99 -6.37
C GLY A 18 3.45 -2.54 -5.97
N TYR A 19 4.43 -1.65 -6.17
CA TYR A 19 4.28 -0.22 -5.90
C TYR A 19 3.26 0.44 -6.82
N GLU A 20 3.34 0.17 -8.12
CA GLU A 20 2.37 0.72 -9.07
C GLU A 20 0.96 0.17 -8.83
N LEU A 21 0.84 -1.12 -8.46
CA LEU A 21 -0.45 -1.71 -8.08
C LEU A 21 -1.07 -1.01 -6.86
N VAL A 22 -0.28 -0.77 -5.80
CA VAL A 22 -0.74 0.00 -4.63
C VAL A 22 -1.26 1.37 -5.05
N LYS A 23 -0.50 2.07 -5.90
CA LYS A 23 -0.86 3.39 -6.39
C LYS A 23 -2.19 3.36 -7.16
N GLN A 24 -2.34 2.45 -8.12
CA GLN A 24 -3.55 2.32 -8.93
C GLN A 24 -4.76 1.95 -8.08
N LEU A 25 -4.62 1.00 -7.14
CA LEU A 25 -5.72 0.63 -6.24
C LEU A 25 -6.17 1.82 -5.38
N ALA A 26 -5.23 2.58 -4.81
CA ALA A 26 -5.55 3.74 -4.00
C ALA A 26 -6.17 4.88 -4.83
N MET A 27 -5.71 5.10 -6.06
CA MET A 27 -6.33 6.06 -7.00
C MET A 27 -7.77 5.67 -7.36
N ASN A 28 -8.09 4.37 -7.35
CA ASN A 28 -9.45 3.86 -7.55
C ASN A 28 -10.29 3.82 -6.26
N GLY A 29 -9.83 4.49 -5.20
CA GLY A 29 -10.60 4.68 -3.95
C GLY A 29 -10.52 3.51 -2.97
N CYS A 30 -9.59 2.57 -3.17
CA CYS A 30 -9.31 1.55 -2.16
C CYS A 30 -8.43 2.12 -1.04
N LYS A 31 -8.65 1.66 0.19
CA LYS A 31 -7.64 1.77 1.23
C LYS A 31 -6.61 0.66 1.04
N VAL A 32 -5.33 0.99 0.95
CA VAL A 32 -4.29 -0.02 0.64
C VAL A 32 -3.34 -0.22 1.81
N LEU A 33 -3.16 -1.48 2.20
CA LEU A 33 -2.09 -1.93 3.09
C LEU A 33 -0.91 -2.39 2.24
N LEU A 34 0.14 -1.59 2.20
CA LEU A 34 1.40 -1.91 1.53
C LEU A 34 2.22 -2.79 2.47
N ALA A 35 2.42 -4.05 2.10
CA ALA A 35 3.17 -5.01 2.89
C ALA A 35 4.58 -5.26 2.33
N SER A 36 5.58 -5.23 3.22
CA SER A 36 6.97 -5.56 2.87
C SER A 36 7.78 -5.98 4.08
N ARG A 37 8.85 -6.74 3.84
CA ARG A 37 9.80 -7.20 4.87
C ARG A 37 10.72 -6.12 5.43
N ASP A 38 10.87 -5.01 4.72
CA ASP A 38 11.82 -3.95 5.08
C ASP A 38 11.04 -2.70 5.53
N PRO A 39 11.01 -2.38 6.83
CA PRO A 39 10.28 -1.24 7.35
C PRO A 39 10.74 0.09 6.77
N GLY A 40 12.04 0.26 6.57
CA GLY A 40 12.61 1.49 6.02
C GLY A 40 12.15 1.73 4.58
N LYS A 41 12.28 0.71 3.72
CA LYS A 41 11.79 0.80 2.34
C LYS A 41 10.27 0.94 2.27
N GLY A 42 9.54 0.21 3.12
CA GLY A 42 8.08 0.28 3.20
C GLY A 42 7.57 1.67 3.56
N GLN A 43 8.14 2.29 4.60
CA GLN A 43 7.77 3.64 5.04
C GLN A 43 8.08 4.70 3.97
N VAL A 44 9.24 4.63 3.33
CA VAL A 44 9.59 5.55 2.23
C VAL A 44 8.58 5.45 1.08
N SER A 45 8.20 4.23 0.69
CA SER A 45 7.21 4.02 -0.38
C SER A 45 5.83 4.55 -0.01
N VAL A 46 5.36 4.31 1.23
CA VAL A 46 4.08 4.87 1.69
C VAL A 46 4.11 6.40 1.77
N GLN A 47 5.20 7.00 2.23
CA GLN A 47 5.31 8.46 2.31
C GLN A 47 5.15 9.12 0.93
N ARG A 48 5.81 8.57 -0.10
CA ARG A 48 5.68 9.04 -1.50
C ARG A 48 4.26 8.92 -2.04
N LEU A 49 3.54 7.87 -1.66
CA LEU A 49 2.14 7.67 -2.07
C LEU A 49 1.20 8.65 -1.33
N LYS A 50 1.47 8.94 -0.06
CA LYS A 50 0.71 9.91 0.74
C LYS A 50 0.91 11.35 0.26
N GLU A 51 2.06 11.70 -0.29
CA GLU A 51 2.28 12.99 -0.97
C GLU A 51 1.30 13.19 -2.15
N SER A 52 0.81 12.10 -2.75
CA SER A 52 -0.24 12.12 -3.77
C SER A 52 -1.66 12.02 -3.20
N ASN A 53 -1.82 12.22 -1.88
CA ASN A 53 -3.08 12.17 -1.15
C ASN A 53 -3.83 10.82 -1.25
N LEU A 54 -3.08 9.72 -1.35
CA LEU A 54 -3.59 8.35 -1.43
C LEU A 54 -3.73 7.71 -0.04
N ASP A 55 -4.82 6.97 0.20
CA ASP A 55 -5.07 6.24 1.46
C ASP A 55 -4.28 4.92 1.50
N VAL A 56 -2.99 5.04 1.84
CA VAL A 56 -2.06 3.92 1.93
C VAL A 56 -1.42 3.87 3.32
N SER A 57 -1.37 2.68 3.91
CA SER A 57 -0.68 2.40 5.18
C SER A 57 0.36 1.31 5.01
N PHE A 58 1.44 1.37 5.79
CA PHE A 58 2.49 0.34 5.76
C PHE A 58 2.19 -0.77 6.77
N LEU A 59 2.44 -2.02 6.38
CA LEU A 59 2.42 -3.21 7.22
C LEU A 59 3.76 -3.96 7.06
N GLU A 60 4.52 -4.10 8.14
CA GLU A 60 5.67 -5.00 8.12
C GLU A 60 5.17 -6.44 8.10
N MET A 61 5.56 -7.21 7.08
CA MET A 61 5.11 -8.58 6.91
C MET A 61 6.12 -9.40 6.09
N ASP A 62 6.30 -10.64 6.51
CA ASP A 62 6.96 -11.70 5.76
C ASP A 62 5.89 -12.72 5.35
N VAL A 63 5.86 -13.13 4.08
CA VAL A 63 4.84 -14.06 3.56
C VAL A 63 5.22 -15.53 3.78
N ASP A 64 6.48 -15.78 4.12
CA ASP A 64 7.03 -17.12 4.31
C ASP A 64 6.97 -17.58 5.78
N LYS A 65 6.37 -16.78 6.69
CA LYS A 65 6.32 -17.02 8.14
C LYS A 65 4.94 -16.78 8.74
#